data_AF-A0AA40I912-F1
#
_entry.id   AF-A0AA40I912-F1
#
_cell.length_a   1.000
_cell.length_b   1.000
_cell.length_c   1.000
_cell.angle_alpha   90.00
_cell.angle_beta   90.00
_cell.angle_gamma   90.00
#
_symmetry.space_group_name_H-M   'P 1'
#
loop_
_entity.id
_entity.type
_entity.pdbx_description
1 polymer ?
#
loop_
_entity_poly.entity_id
_entity_poly.type
_entity_poly.pdbx_seq_one_letter_code
_entity_poly.pdbx_strand_id
1 'polypeptide(L)'
;MARKKVRPRLIAELARRVRAIRERRERPRDSQLYALDYETLTRPYSGRRLPMRAWADVRRESRLLQLLSRLPFFGLGRLVTRKSWLWQHDEPCYWRLTRVRPDYTAQVRVPVLTFPLPSSQGSTVSLTRGVNLDHGRAWGILTFKGKTESEAREIEHPMHHDWRLVPKHEEEAFTAFTPTPEDTLRSVPYPPLLRAMILAERQKNGDTSTEEPMLSLERVPIEPWDYPEKQEAKKRAKGTPV
;
A
#
# COMPACT_ATOMS: atom_id res chain seq x y z
N MET A 1 -47.19 -4.51 22.93
CA MET A 1 -45.79 -4.80 23.29
C MET A 1 -45.10 -3.51 23.73
N ALA A 2 -44.87 -3.32 25.03
CA ALA A 2 -44.31 -2.08 25.57
C ALA A 2 -42.79 -2.03 25.36
N ARG A 3 -42.30 -1.04 24.57
CA ARG A 3 -40.86 -0.81 24.39
C ARG A 3 -40.25 -0.43 25.75
N LYS A 4 -39.38 -1.29 26.28
CA LYS A 4 -38.64 -1.09 27.53
C LYS A 4 -37.74 0.15 27.38
N LYS A 5 -37.99 1.23 28.15
CA LYS A 5 -37.20 2.46 28.10
C LYS A 5 -35.77 2.19 28.57
N VAL A 6 -34.78 2.40 27.70
CA VAL A 6 -33.36 2.30 28.04
C VAL A 6 -32.94 3.56 28.80
N ARG A 7 -32.31 3.41 29.98
CA ARG A 7 -31.77 4.54 30.74
C ARG A 7 -30.61 5.20 29.97
N PRO A 8 -30.59 6.53 29.80
CA PRO A 8 -29.52 7.22 29.08
C PRO A 8 -28.18 7.09 29.83
N ARG A 9 -27.12 6.66 29.12
CA ARG A 9 -25.76 6.55 29.66
C ARG A 9 -24.94 7.79 29.31
N LEU A 10 -25.24 8.91 29.96
CA LEU A 10 -24.62 10.21 29.67
C LEU A 10 -23.09 10.20 29.79
N ILE A 11 -22.54 9.53 30.81
CA ILE A 11 -21.09 9.41 31.01
C ILE A 11 -20.43 8.62 29.87
N ALA A 12 -21.08 7.57 29.35
CA ALA A 12 -20.54 6.79 28.25
C ALA A 12 -20.47 7.60 26.95
N GLU A 13 -21.47 8.44 26.69
CA GLU A 13 -21.49 9.37 25.55
C GLU A 13 -20.38 10.44 25.68
N LEU A 14 -20.22 11.02 26.87
CA LEU A 14 -19.16 11.99 27.15
C LEU A 14 -17.77 11.36 26.96
N ALA A 15 -17.53 10.19 27.53
CA ALA A 15 -16.27 9.47 27.38
C ALA A 15 -15.99 9.07 25.92
N ARG A 16 -17.01 8.78 25.12
CA ARG A 16 -16.85 8.53 23.68
C ARG A 16 -16.38 9.79 22.94
N ARG A 17 -17.02 10.94 23.21
CA ARG A 17 -16.66 12.23 22.59
C ARG A 17 -15.25 12.67 22.98
N VAL A 18 -14.91 12.60 24.27
CA VAL A 18 -13.58 12.98 24.77
C VAL A 18 -12.49 12.11 24.15
N ARG A 19 -12.69 10.78 24.07
CA ARG A 19 -11.75 9.87 23.40
C ARG A 19 -11.57 10.22 21.92
N ALA A 20 -12.64 10.51 21.19
CA ALA A 20 -12.56 10.90 19.79
C ALA A 20 -11.80 12.23 19.59
N ILE A 21 -11.99 13.20 20.49
CA ILE A 21 -11.25 14.48 20.46
C ILE A 21 -9.77 14.25 20.74
N ARG A 22 -9.42 13.47 21.77
CA ARG A 22 -8.03 13.13 22.08
C ARG A 22 -7.37 12.36 20.93
N GLU A 23 -8.05 11.35 20.38
CA GLU A 23 -7.55 10.58 19.23
C GLU A 23 -7.31 11.46 17.99
N ARG A 24 -8.10 12.52 17.79
CA ARG A 24 -7.87 13.49 16.71
C ARG A 24 -6.70 14.44 16.98
N ARG A 25 -6.56 14.91 18.23
CA ARG A 25 -5.51 15.87 18.63
C ARG A 25 -4.13 15.22 18.78
N GLU A 26 -4.09 14.08 19.45
CA GLU A 26 -2.88 13.30 19.76
C GLU A 26 -2.61 12.23 18.70
N ARG A 27 -3.18 12.40 17.49
CA ARG A 27 -3.00 11.42 16.42
C ARG A 27 -1.51 11.29 16.11
N PRO A 28 -0.92 10.09 16.25
CA PRO A 28 0.49 9.90 15.95
C PRO A 28 0.76 10.17 14.47
N ARG A 29 1.90 10.78 14.19
CA ARG A 29 2.32 11.13 12.81
C ARG A 29 2.86 9.90 12.10
N ASP A 30 2.84 9.91 10.75
CA ASP A 30 3.30 8.74 10.00
C ASP A 30 4.82 8.53 10.23
N SER A 31 5.58 9.60 10.54
CA SER A 31 6.98 9.52 10.98
C SER A 31 7.20 8.82 12.32
N GLN A 32 6.30 8.98 13.28
CA GLN A 32 6.39 8.30 14.58
C GLN A 32 5.97 6.83 14.46
N LEU A 33 4.87 6.57 13.75
CA LEU A 33 4.33 5.22 13.56
C LEU A 33 5.30 4.33 12.79
N TYR A 34 5.93 4.90 11.76
CA TYR A 34 6.75 4.13 10.82
C TYR A 34 8.25 4.33 11.00
N ALA A 35 8.67 5.00 12.08
CA ALA A 35 10.06 4.98 12.52
C ALA A 35 10.55 3.53 12.69
N LEU A 36 11.81 3.31 12.34
CA LEU A 36 12.44 2.00 12.36
C LEU A 36 13.87 2.15 12.83
N ASP A 37 14.25 1.37 13.83
CA ASP A 37 15.65 1.17 14.20
C ASP A 37 16.28 0.11 13.27
N TYR A 38 17.32 0.48 12.54
CA TYR A 38 17.95 -0.37 11.54
C TYR A 38 18.89 -1.42 12.15
N GLU A 39 19.32 -1.23 13.39
CA GLU A 39 20.16 -2.21 14.10
C GLU A 39 19.31 -3.36 14.62
N THR A 40 18.26 -3.03 15.39
CA THR A 40 17.38 -4.02 16.04
C THR A 40 16.21 -4.48 15.17
N LEU A 41 15.89 -3.75 14.10
CA LEU A 41 14.72 -3.93 13.23
C LEU A 41 13.40 -3.88 14.02
N THR A 42 13.37 -3.01 15.03
CA THR A 42 12.22 -2.74 15.89
C THR A 42 11.58 -1.40 15.56
N ARG A 43 10.25 -1.32 15.68
CA ARG A 43 9.51 -0.06 15.61
C ARG A 43 9.42 0.53 17.02
N PRO A 44 10.12 1.64 17.34
CA PRO A 44 10.21 2.16 18.70
C PRO A 44 8.84 2.52 19.27
N TYR A 45 7.94 3.07 18.44
CA TYR A 45 6.59 3.45 18.86
C TYR A 45 5.72 2.30 19.37
N SER A 46 5.95 1.08 18.87
CA SER A 46 5.13 -0.10 19.21
C SER A 46 5.90 -1.18 19.98
N GLY A 47 7.23 -1.06 20.09
CA GLY A 47 8.12 -2.11 20.54
C GLY A 47 8.14 -3.38 19.67
N ARG A 48 7.44 -3.41 18.53
CA ARG A 48 7.32 -4.62 17.69
C ARG A 48 8.48 -4.75 16.71
N ARG A 49 9.01 -5.97 16.60
CA ARG A 49 10.01 -6.36 15.59
C ARG A 49 9.37 -6.60 14.24
N LEU A 50 10.09 -6.27 13.17
CA LEU A 50 9.68 -6.61 11.81
C LEU A 50 9.80 -8.12 11.53
N PRO A 51 8.96 -8.68 10.64
CA PRO A 51 9.08 -10.09 10.24
C PRO A 51 10.41 -10.34 9.55
N MET A 52 11.02 -11.51 9.81
CA MET A 52 12.36 -11.87 9.30
C MET A 52 12.50 -11.75 7.78
N ARG A 53 11.44 -12.08 7.03
CA ARG A 53 11.43 -11.98 5.56
C ARG A 53 11.67 -10.56 5.05
N ALA A 54 11.26 -9.54 5.80
CA ALA A 54 11.41 -8.14 5.39
C ALA A 54 12.80 -7.56 5.74
N TRP A 55 13.65 -8.26 6.50
CA TRP A 55 14.91 -7.72 7.00
C TRP A 55 15.92 -7.41 5.90
N ALA A 56 15.98 -8.28 4.88
CA ALA A 56 16.87 -8.09 3.74
C ALA A 56 16.48 -6.85 2.92
N ASP A 57 15.18 -6.66 2.71
CA ASP A 57 14.65 -5.55 1.92
C ASP A 57 14.81 -4.22 2.66
N VAL A 58 14.58 -4.19 3.98
CA VAL A 58 14.81 -3.01 4.82
C VAL A 58 16.24 -2.46 4.74
N ARG A 59 17.23 -3.33 4.56
CA ARG A 59 18.63 -2.93 4.51
C ARG A 59 19.11 -2.51 3.12
N ARG A 60 18.43 -2.97 2.06
CA ARG A 60 18.88 -2.77 0.67
C ARG A 60 18.03 -1.77 -0.09
N GLU A 61 16.72 -1.83 0.10
CA GLU A 61 15.75 -1.04 -0.65
C GLU A 61 15.38 0.24 0.13
N SER A 62 14.75 1.18 -0.57
CA SER A 62 14.35 2.48 0.00
C SER A 62 12.83 2.59 0.16
N ARG A 63 12.40 3.50 1.04
CA ARG A 63 11.01 3.91 1.13
C ARG A 63 10.63 4.79 -0.06
N LEU A 64 9.34 4.84 -0.39
CA LEU A 64 8.86 5.63 -1.52
C LEU A 64 9.26 7.11 -1.38
N LEU A 65 8.91 7.75 -0.26
CA LEU A 65 9.16 9.19 -0.09
C LEU A 65 10.65 9.52 0.11
N GLN A 66 11.45 8.58 0.59
CA GLN A 66 12.90 8.73 0.62
C GLN A 66 13.51 8.85 -0.79
N LEU A 67 12.94 8.15 -1.78
CA LEU A 67 13.31 8.31 -3.18
C LEU A 67 12.77 9.62 -3.77
N LEU A 68 11.51 9.95 -3.49
CA LEU A 68 10.85 11.12 -4.06
C LEU A 68 11.37 12.45 -3.51
N SER A 69 11.76 12.50 -2.24
CA SER A 69 12.33 13.71 -1.60
C SER A 69 13.63 14.20 -2.24
N ARG A 70 14.34 13.33 -2.97
CA ARG A 70 15.56 13.68 -3.72
C ARG A 70 15.26 14.30 -5.08
N LEU A 71 14.01 14.21 -5.55
CA LEU A 71 13.60 14.68 -6.86
C LEU A 71 12.91 16.05 -6.77
N PRO A 72 13.03 16.88 -7.82
CA PRO A 72 12.23 18.09 -7.92
C PRO A 72 10.74 17.72 -7.94
N PHE A 73 9.92 18.52 -7.25
CA PHE A 73 8.48 18.32 -7.13
C PHE A 73 8.06 16.91 -6.68
N PHE A 74 8.87 16.23 -5.86
CA PHE A 74 8.61 14.84 -5.44
C PHE A 74 8.42 13.84 -6.59
N GLY A 75 8.98 14.12 -7.76
CA GLY A 75 8.89 13.21 -8.91
C GLY A 75 7.48 13.03 -9.45
N LEU A 76 6.62 14.06 -9.40
CA LEU A 76 5.31 14.02 -10.05
C LEU A 76 5.43 13.65 -11.54
N GLY A 77 4.51 12.80 -12.01
CA GLY A 77 4.49 12.27 -13.37
C GLY A 77 5.47 11.11 -13.62
N ARG A 78 6.35 10.78 -12.66
CA ARG A 78 7.31 9.68 -12.81
C ARG A 78 6.70 8.32 -12.49
N LEU A 79 7.35 7.28 -13.00
CA LEU A 79 7.00 5.89 -12.74
C LEU A 79 7.78 5.34 -11.54
N VAL A 80 7.05 4.76 -10.59
CA VAL A 80 7.63 4.01 -9.47
C VAL A 80 7.16 2.57 -9.52
N THR A 81 8.08 1.65 -9.29
CA THR A 81 7.81 0.20 -9.25
C THR A 81 8.24 -0.37 -7.90
N ARG A 82 7.97 -1.65 -7.70
CA ARG A 82 8.31 -2.39 -6.48
C ARG A 82 9.22 -3.56 -6.82
N LYS A 83 10.22 -3.82 -5.98
CA LYS A 83 11.08 -5.00 -6.13
C LYS A 83 10.22 -6.28 -6.08
N SER A 84 9.25 -6.36 -5.17
CA SER A 84 8.36 -7.53 -5.09
C SER A 84 7.64 -7.84 -6.40
N TRP A 85 7.23 -6.80 -7.15
CA TRP A 85 6.55 -6.99 -8.43
C TRP A 85 7.49 -7.41 -9.54
N LEU A 86 8.67 -6.80 -9.60
CA LEU A 86 9.71 -7.18 -10.58
C LEU A 86 10.15 -8.65 -10.45
N TRP A 87 10.01 -9.24 -9.27
CA TRP A 87 10.36 -10.65 -9.02
C TRP A 87 9.20 -11.61 -9.25
N GLN A 88 7.96 -11.10 -9.23
CA GLN A 88 6.74 -11.91 -9.25
C GLN A 88 6.07 -11.92 -10.63
N HIS A 89 6.19 -10.83 -11.37
CA HIS A 89 5.52 -10.63 -12.66
C HIS A 89 6.53 -10.15 -13.69
N ASP A 90 6.52 -10.78 -14.86
CA ASP A 90 7.28 -10.32 -16.02
C ASP A 90 6.61 -9.11 -16.69
N GLU A 91 5.30 -8.94 -16.47
CA GLU A 91 4.53 -7.84 -17.01
C GLU A 91 4.78 -6.54 -16.23
N PRO A 92 4.78 -5.36 -16.89
CA PRO A 92 5.12 -4.12 -16.21
C PRO A 92 4.05 -3.72 -15.20
N CYS A 93 4.52 -3.54 -13.97
CA CYS A 93 3.73 -3.12 -12.82
C CYS A 93 4.35 -1.86 -12.22
N TYR A 94 3.62 -0.74 -12.28
CA TYR A 94 4.10 0.55 -11.82
C TYR A 94 2.97 1.49 -11.43
N TRP A 95 3.33 2.52 -10.67
CA TRP A 95 2.47 3.66 -10.38
C TRP A 95 2.98 4.89 -11.10
N ARG A 96 2.08 5.62 -11.75
CA ARG A 96 2.34 6.96 -12.25
C ARG A 96 1.92 8.00 -11.20
N LEU A 97 2.89 8.71 -10.64
CA LEU A 97 2.65 9.64 -9.53
C LEU A 97 1.84 10.87 -9.96
N THR A 98 0.74 11.16 -9.26
CA THR A 98 -0.12 12.32 -9.53
C THR A 98 -0.12 13.34 -8.40
N ARG A 99 0.03 12.88 -7.15
CA ARG A 99 0.08 13.75 -5.97
C ARG A 99 0.98 13.14 -4.92
N VAL A 100 1.71 13.99 -4.19
CA VAL A 100 2.48 13.59 -3.02
C VAL A 100 2.17 14.56 -1.88
N ARG A 101 1.90 14.02 -0.70
CA ARG A 101 1.72 14.76 0.55
C ARG A 101 2.76 14.27 1.55
N PRO A 102 3.93 14.92 1.62
CA PRO A 102 4.96 14.53 2.56
C PRO A 102 4.56 14.94 3.99
N ASP A 103 5.00 14.15 4.96
CA ASP A 103 4.89 14.49 6.37
C ASP A 103 6.08 15.38 6.76
N TYR A 104 5.84 16.69 6.77
CA TYR A 104 6.82 17.71 7.13
C TYR A 104 7.28 17.63 8.60
N THR A 105 6.63 16.82 9.43
CA THR A 105 7.06 16.56 10.82
C THR A 105 8.23 15.58 10.91
N ALA A 106 8.73 15.07 9.78
CA ALA A 106 9.85 14.12 9.75
C ALA A 106 11.18 14.70 10.30
N GLN A 107 11.27 16.02 10.56
CA GLN A 107 12.36 16.61 11.37
C GLN A 107 11.96 17.97 11.97
N VAL A 108 11.66 18.03 13.27
CA VAL A 108 11.89 19.22 14.11
C VAL A 108 12.35 18.77 15.49
N ARG A 109 13.63 18.43 15.60
CA ARG A 109 14.40 18.60 16.84
C ARG A 109 15.86 18.79 16.47
N VAL A 110 16.15 19.90 15.78
CA VAL A 110 17.49 20.49 15.93
C VAL A 110 17.55 21.01 17.37
N PRO A 111 18.50 20.56 18.22
CA PRO A 111 18.83 21.37 19.38
C PRO A 111 19.20 22.75 18.85
N VAL A 112 18.64 23.79 19.45
CA VAL A 112 19.09 25.16 19.24
C VAL A 112 20.58 25.14 19.60
N LEU A 113 21.44 25.11 18.59
CA LEU A 113 22.86 25.35 18.78
C LEU A 113 22.96 26.82 19.17
N THR A 114 23.12 27.05 20.47
CA THR A 114 23.60 28.31 21.01
C THR A 114 24.95 28.57 20.33
N PHE A 115 24.99 29.54 19.41
CA PHE A 115 26.23 29.92 18.73
C PHE A 115 27.14 30.67 19.72
N PRO A 116 28.39 30.22 19.96
CA PRO A 116 29.44 31.14 20.40
C PRO A 116 29.89 31.99 19.19
N LEU A 117 30.16 33.27 19.43
CA LEU A 117 30.63 34.24 18.44
C LEU A 117 31.86 33.72 17.67
N PRO A 118 31.96 33.91 16.34
CA PRO A 118 33.12 33.44 15.59
C PRO A 118 34.28 34.44 15.71
N SER A 119 35.41 33.97 16.25
CA SER A 119 36.72 34.53 15.92
C SER A 119 37.25 33.86 14.66
N SER A 120 37.80 34.68 13.78
CA SER A 120 38.34 34.37 12.46
C SER A 120 38.97 32.98 12.29
N GLN A 121 38.42 32.17 11.39
CA GLN A 121 39.15 31.62 10.23
C GLN A 121 38.21 30.79 9.36
N GLY A 122 38.40 30.90 8.05
CA GLY A 122 37.48 30.46 7.01
C GLY A 122 37.22 28.95 7.03
N SER A 123 35.95 28.58 7.12
CA SER A 123 35.44 27.28 6.71
C SER A 123 34.03 27.52 6.20
N THR A 124 33.86 27.49 4.89
CA THR A 124 32.55 27.58 4.24
C THR A 124 31.78 26.30 4.56
N VAL A 125 31.00 26.33 5.65
CA VAL A 125 30.06 25.26 5.98
C VAL A 125 28.86 25.42 5.06
N SER A 126 28.85 24.69 3.94
CA SER A 126 27.66 24.53 3.11
C SER A 126 26.59 23.80 3.91
N LEU A 127 25.65 24.55 4.49
CA LEU A 127 24.43 24.05 5.09
C LEU A 127 23.51 23.44 4.00
N THR A 128 23.76 22.20 3.60
CA THR A 128 22.70 21.41 2.98
C THR A 128 21.68 21.07 4.05
N ARG A 129 20.63 21.89 4.16
CA ARG A 129 19.41 21.66 4.94
C ARG A 129 18.74 20.36 4.45
N GLY A 130 19.21 19.21 4.93
CA GLY A 130 18.59 17.92 4.68
C GLY A 130 17.42 17.72 5.62
N VAL A 131 16.27 18.33 5.31
CA VAL A 131 15.00 17.87 5.90
C VAL A 131 14.72 16.50 5.28
N ASN A 132 14.92 15.41 6.01
CA ASN A 132 14.59 14.08 5.51
C ASN A 132 13.07 13.92 5.53
N LEU A 133 12.40 14.22 4.41
CA LEU A 133 10.97 13.96 4.21
C LEU A 133 10.75 12.51 3.77
N ASP A 134 11.11 11.57 4.64
CA ASP A 134 11.11 10.13 4.38
C ASP A 134 9.74 9.46 4.61
N HIS A 135 8.78 10.20 5.16
CA HIS A 135 7.42 9.74 5.47
C HIS A 135 6.35 10.64 4.85
N GLY A 136 5.17 10.05 4.60
CA GLY A 136 4.02 10.73 4.02
C GLY A 136 3.24 9.83 3.08
N ARG A 137 2.50 10.43 2.15
CA ARG A 137 1.58 9.73 1.24
C ARG A 137 1.75 10.14 -0.19
N ALA A 138 1.37 9.23 -1.07
CA ALA A 138 1.38 9.43 -2.49
C ALA A 138 0.06 8.93 -3.09
N TRP A 139 -0.32 9.52 -4.21
CA TRP A 139 -1.40 9.10 -5.06
C TRP A 139 -0.84 8.90 -6.47
N GLY A 140 -1.41 7.95 -7.19
CA GLY A 140 -1.00 7.68 -8.55
C GLY A 140 -2.03 6.84 -9.30
N ILE A 141 -1.80 6.72 -10.60
CA ILE A 141 -2.54 5.80 -11.47
C ILE A 141 -1.75 4.48 -11.48
N LEU A 142 -2.43 3.37 -11.19
CA LEU A 142 -1.82 2.05 -11.22
C LEU A 142 -1.89 1.48 -12.64
N THR A 143 -0.77 0.97 -13.11
CA THR A 143 -0.71 0.03 -14.22
C THR A 143 -0.23 -1.30 -13.65
N PHE A 144 -1.11 -2.31 -13.66
CA PHE A 144 -0.80 -3.64 -13.13
C PHE A 144 -0.93 -4.66 -14.25
N LYS A 145 0.15 -5.40 -14.50
CA LYS A 145 0.26 -6.35 -15.62
C LYS A 145 -0.16 -5.75 -16.97
N GLY A 146 0.30 -4.53 -17.24
CA GLY A 146 -0.05 -3.77 -18.45
C GLY A 146 -1.48 -3.21 -18.50
N LYS A 147 -2.38 -3.57 -17.56
CA LYS A 147 -3.71 -2.97 -17.45
C LYS A 147 -3.63 -1.67 -16.67
N THR A 148 -3.89 -0.56 -17.36
CA THR A 148 -3.87 0.77 -16.75
C THR A 148 -5.25 1.15 -16.24
N GLU A 149 -5.28 1.73 -15.06
CA GLU A 149 -6.51 2.21 -14.45
C GLU A 149 -6.90 3.61 -14.91
N SER A 150 -8.20 3.90 -14.87
CA SER A 150 -8.74 5.21 -15.27
C SER A 150 -8.50 6.29 -14.21
N GLU A 151 -8.56 5.93 -12.93
CA GLU A 151 -8.54 6.88 -11.82
C GLU A 151 -7.27 6.78 -10.99
N ALA A 152 -6.81 7.93 -10.48
CA ALA A 152 -5.72 7.96 -9.52
C ALA A 152 -6.24 7.61 -8.12
N ARG A 153 -5.57 6.68 -7.45
CA ARG A 153 -5.88 6.26 -6.07
C ARG A 153 -4.69 6.43 -5.13
N GLU A 154 -4.96 6.41 -3.82
CA GLU A 154 -3.90 6.46 -2.80
C GLU A 154 -3.01 5.21 -2.89
N ILE A 155 -1.70 5.43 -2.96
CA ILE A 155 -0.71 4.35 -3.05
C ILE A 155 -0.59 3.68 -1.68
N GLU A 156 -0.77 2.36 -1.68
CA GLU A 156 -0.60 1.56 -0.46
C GLU A 156 0.87 1.43 -0.07
N HIS A 157 1.14 1.15 1.20
CA HIS A 157 2.47 0.75 1.65
C HIS A 157 3.66 1.70 1.31
N PRO A 158 3.53 3.04 1.30
CA PRO A 158 4.64 3.94 0.97
C PRO A 158 5.83 3.84 1.95
N MET A 159 5.57 3.34 3.15
CA MET A 159 6.53 3.11 4.23
C MET A 159 7.34 1.81 4.11
N HIS A 160 7.02 0.92 3.16
CA HIS A 160 7.78 -0.31 2.95
C HIS A 160 9.12 -0.01 2.25
N HIS A 161 10.15 -0.79 2.57
CA HIS A 161 11.43 -0.76 1.88
C HIS A 161 11.38 -1.74 0.71
N ASP A 162 10.67 -1.36 -0.34
CA ASP A 162 10.43 -2.22 -1.51
C ASP A 162 10.33 -1.37 -2.80
N TRP A 163 10.45 -0.04 -2.68
CA TRP A 163 10.20 0.87 -3.78
C TRP A 163 11.47 1.11 -4.59
N ARG A 164 11.28 1.19 -5.91
CA ARG A 164 12.31 1.56 -6.88
C ARG A 164 11.76 2.58 -7.86
N LEU A 165 12.61 3.51 -8.26
CA LEU A 165 12.29 4.54 -9.22
C LEU A 165 12.75 4.09 -10.60
N VAL A 166 11.83 4.01 -11.57
CA VAL A 166 12.19 3.69 -12.96
C VAL A 166 12.94 4.89 -13.52
N PRO A 167 14.14 4.76 -14.11
CA PRO A 167 14.86 5.87 -14.74
C PRO A 167 14.15 6.38 -16.01
N LYS A 168 14.24 7.68 -16.31
CA LYS A 168 13.47 8.32 -17.41
C LYS A 168 13.72 7.67 -18.77
N HIS A 169 14.97 7.32 -19.07
CA HIS A 169 15.34 6.70 -20.34
C HIS A 169 14.87 5.25 -20.47
N GLU A 170 14.54 4.59 -19.36
CA GLU A 170 14.00 3.23 -19.31
C GLU A 170 12.47 3.20 -19.25
N GLU A 171 11.80 4.34 -19.05
CA GLU A 171 10.34 4.40 -18.89
C GLU A 171 9.61 3.88 -20.14
N GLU A 172 10.09 4.18 -21.35
CA GLU A 172 9.48 3.69 -22.59
C GLU A 172 9.66 2.18 -22.77
N ALA A 173 10.87 1.67 -22.55
CA ALA A 173 11.16 0.24 -22.64
C ALA A 173 10.41 -0.56 -21.57
N PHE A 174 10.27 -0.01 -20.36
CA PHE A 174 9.53 -0.64 -19.28
C PHE A 174 8.01 -0.63 -19.52
N THR A 175 7.49 0.39 -20.21
CA THR A 175 6.06 0.48 -20.53
C THR A 175 5.68 -0.35 -21.76
N ALA A 176 6.65 -0.74 -22.59
CA ALA A 176 6.43 -1.56 -23.76
C ALA A 176 5.91 -2.95 -23.36
N PHE A 177 4.61 -3.16 -23.55
CA PHE A 177 3.94 -4.42 -23.26
C PHE A 177 2.96 -4.76 -24.38
N THR A 178 3.11 -5.96 -24.93
CA THR A 178 2.14 -6.54 -25.86
C THR A 178 1.14 -7.35 -25.06
N PRO A 179 -0.14 -6.95 -24.99
CA PRO A 179 -1.14 -7.69 -24.23
C PRO A 179 -1.31 -9.08 -24.83
N THR A 180 -1.01 -10.10 -24.04
CA THR A 180 -1.31 -11.48 -24.41
C THR A 180 -2.83 -11.63 -24.53
N PRO A 181 -3.37 -12.13 -25.65
CA PRO A 181 -4.80 -12.36 -25.76
C PRO A 181 -5.23 -13.32 -24.65
N GLU A 182 -6.18 -12.87 -23.83
CA GLU A 182 -6.68 -13.70 -22.74
C GLU A 182 -7.63 -14.75 -23.31
N ASP A 183 -7.26 -16.04 -23.28
CA ASP A 183 -8.18 -17.12 -23.67
C ASP A 183 -9.41 -17.12 -22.74
N THR A 184 -10.56 -16.78 -23.33
CA THR A 184 -11.72 -16.22 -22.63
C THR A 184 -12.69 -17.24 -22.07
N LEU A 185 -12.60 -18.53 -22.38
CA LEU A 185 -13.64 -19.49 -21.99
C LEU A 185 -13.01 -20.79 -21.48
N ARG A 186 -13.17 -21.05 -20.17
CA ARG A 186 -12.84 -22.34 -19.57
C ARG A 186 -14.11 -22.98 -19.04
N SER A 187 -14.78 -23.75 -19.89
CA SER A 187 -15.79 -24.69 -19.43
C SER A 187 -15.08 -25.85 -18.75
N VAL A 188 -15.42 -26.14 -17.49
CA VAL A 188 -14.78 -27.19 -16.69
C VAL A 188 -15.82 -28.26 -16.35
N PRO A 189 -15.48 -29.56 -16.35
CA PRO A 189 -16.42 -30.59 -15.94
C PRO A 189 -16.86 -30.41 -14.48
N TYR A 190 -18.13 -30.72 -14.19
CA TYR A 190 -18.59 -30.77 -12.80
C TYR A 190 -17.84 -31.85 -12.01
N PRO A 191 -17.63 -31.64 -10.69
CA PRO A 191 -17.04 -32.67 -9.84
C PRO A 191 -17.89 -33.95 -9.84
N PRO A 192 -17.29 -35.12 -9.58
CA PRO A 192 -17.90 -36.43 -9.88
C PRO A 192 -19.31 -36.62 -9.31
N LEU A 193 -19.54 -36.17 -8.08
CA LEU A 193 -20.84 -36.29 -7.42
C LEU A 193 -21.93 -35.43 -8.09
N LEU A 194 -21.63 -34.16 -8.34
CA LEU A 194 -22.58 -33.25 -8.99
C LEU A 194 -22.89 -33.68 -10.42
N ARG A 195 -21.87 -34.15 -11.16
CA ARG A 195 -22.05 -34.73 -12.50
C ARG A 195 -23.04 -35.90 -12.47
N ALA A 196 -22.87 -36.84 -11.54
CA ALA A 196 -23.76 -38.00 -11.41
C ALA A 196 -25.19 -37.60 -11.05
N MET A 197 -25.36 -36.63 -10.14
CA MET A 197 -26.68 -36.11 -9.76
C MET A 197 -27.42 -35.49 -10.94
N ILE A 198 -26.74 -34.63 -11.72
CA ILE A 198 -27.32 -33.97 -12.89
C ILE A 198 -27.76 -35.00 -13.94
N LEU A 199 -26.95 -36.03 -14.19
CA LEU A 199 -27.28 -37.08 -15.14
C LEU A 199 -28.48 -37.93 -14.68
N ALA A 200 -28.54 -38.28 -13.38
CA ALA A 200 -29.67 -39.03 -12.83
C ALA A 200 -30.98 -38.23 -12.90
N GLU A 201 -30.92 -36.92 -12.70
CA GLU A 201 -32.09 -36.03 -12.75
C GLU A 201 -32.62 -35.85 -14.17
N ARG A 202 -31.74 -35.75 -15.17
CA ARG A 202 -32.11 -35.75 -16.60
C ARG A 202 -32.82 -37.05 -17.01
N GLN A 203 -32.28 -38.18 -16.59
CA GLN A 203 -32.89 -39.50 -16.85
C GLN A 203 -34.29 -39.60 -16.22
N LYS A 204 -34.45 -39.10 -15.00
CA LYS A 204 -35.75 -39.06 -14.30
C LYS A 204 -36.78 -38.17 -15.03
N ASN A 205 -36.33 -37.07 -15.63
CA ASN A 205 -37.20 -36.13 -16.36
C ASN A 205 -37.49 -36.59 -17.80
N GLY A 206 -36.89 -37.69 -18.27
CA GLY A 206 -37.10 -38.23 -19.62
C GLY A 206 -36.24 -37.59 -20.70
N ASP A 207 -35.25 -36.76 -20.33
CA ASP A 207 -34.31 -36.15 -21.27
C ASP A 207 -33.25 -37.17 -21.71
N THR A 208 -33.19 -37.46 -23.01
CA THR A 208 -32.19 -38.37 -23.62
C THR A 208 -30.91 -37.65 -24.06
N SER A 209 -30.66 -36.44 -23.55
CA SER A 209 -29.45 -35.68 -23.90
C SER A 209 -28.18 -36.36 -23.37
N THR A 210 -27.25 -36.65 -24.27
CA THR A 210 -25.92 -37.23 -24.01
C THR A 210 -24.84 -36.18 -23.75
N GLU A 211 -25.22 -34.90 -23.68
CA GLU A 211 -24.27 -33.80 -23.46
C GLU A 211 -23.70 -33.85 -22.05
N GLU A 212 -22.37 -33.79 -21.95
CA GLU A 212 -21.71 -33.71 -20.65
C GLU A 212 -22.06 -32.40 -19.95
N PRO A 213 -22.52 -32.44 -18.68
CA PRO A 213 -22.74 -31.22 -17.94
C PRO A 213 -21.38 -30.54 -17.72
N MET A 214 -21.23 -29.33 -18.24
CA MET A 214 -20.05 -28.50 -18.06
C MET A 214 -20.41 -27.27 -17.23
N LEU A 215 -19.55 -26.92 -16.28
CA LEU A 215 -19.64 -25.69 -15.52
C LEU A 215 -18.99 -24.57 -16.33
N SER A 216 -19.80 -23.63 -16.79
CA SER A 216 -19.32 -22.39 -17.40
C SER A 216 -18.70 -21.51 -16.32
N LEU A 217 -17.37 -21.53 -16.23
CA LEU A 217 -16.65 -20.55 -15.44
C LEU A 217 -16.56 -19.26 -16.26
N GLU A 218 -17.63 -18.46 -16.25
CA GLU A 218 -17.46 -17.04 -16.51
C GLU A 218 -16.39 -16.55 -15.53
N ARG A 219 -15.26 -16.04 -16.04
CA ARG A 219 -14.17 -15.57 -15.19
C ARG A 219 -14.73 -14.49 -14.27
N VAL A 220 -15.01 -14.82 -13.02
CA VAL A 220 -14.85 -13.84 -11.95
C VAL A 220 -13.40 -13.41 -12.07
N PRO A 221 -13.09 -12.12 -12.32
CA PRO A 221 -11.71 -11.68 -12.34
C PRO A 221 -11.13 -11.89 -10.94
N ILE A 222 -10.44 -13.01 -10.75
CA ILE A 222 -9.71 -13.30 -9.52
C ILE A 222 -8.44 -12.47 -9.62
N GLU A 223 -8.48 -11.31 -8.99
CA GLU A 223 -7.29 -10.48 -8.83
C GLU A 223 -6.22 -11.28 -8.06
N PRO A 224 -4.95 -11.22 -8.48
CA PRO A 224 -3.86 -11.84 -7.73
C PRO A 224 -3.81 -11.37 -6.28
N TRP A 225 -3.34 -12.22 -5.37
CA TRP A 225 -3.26 -11.92 -3.93
C TRP A 225 -2.39 -10.69 -3.60
N ASP A 226 -1.50 -10.30 -4.51
CA ASP A 226 -0.58 -9.17 -4.40
C ASP A 226 -1.06 -7.90 -5.15
N TYR A 227 -2.29 -7.93 -5.67
CA TYR A 227 -2.94 -6.77 -6.28
C TYR A 227 -3.16 -5.66 -5.23
N PRO A 228 -2.87 -4.39 -5.54
CA PRO A 228 -3.05 -3.28 -4.61
C PRO A 228 -4.50 -3.10 -4.15
N GLU A 229 -4.72 -3.22 -2.85
CA GLU A 229 -6.00 -2.88 -2.24
C GLU A 229 -6.20 -1.35 -2.24
N LYS A 230 -7.41 -0.91 -1.87
CA LYS A 230 -7.70 0.52 -1.72
C LYS A 230 -7.26 1.00 -0.32
N GLN A 231 -6.15 1.73 -0.25
CA GLN A 231 -5.63 2.28 1.02
C GLN A 231 -6.65 3.17 1.74
N GLU A 232 -7.52 3.86 1.01
CA GLU A 232 -8.54 4.76 1.55
C GLU A 232 -9.54 4.04 2.48
N ALA A 233 -9.79 2.76 2.23
CA ALA A 233 -10.65 1.92 3.05
C ALA A 233 -9.93 1.33 4.28
N LYS A 234 -8.59 1.36 4.31
CA LYS A 234 -7.79 0.77 5.40
C LYS A 234 -7.83 1.64 6.65
N LYS A 235 -8.20 1.01 7.77
CA LYS A 235 -8.11 1.62 9.10
C LYS A 235 -6.64 1.87 9.46
N ARG A 236 -6.31 3.07 9.90
CA ARG A 236 -4.97 3.37 10.41
C ARG A 236 -4.73 2.68 11.75
N ALA A 237 -3.47 2.33 12.00
CA ALA A 237 -3.04 1.79 13.28
C ALA A 237 -3.43 2.75 14.41
N LYS A 238 -4.24 2.25 15.36
CA LYS A 238 -4.43 2.85 16.66
C LYS A 238 -3.30 2.34 17.54
N GLY A 239 -2.16 3.02 17.54
CA GLY A 239 -1.10 2.69 18.48
C GLY A 239 -1.22 3.59 19.68
N THR A 240 -1.14 2.99 20.85
CA THR A 240 -0.72 3.69 22.07
C THR A 240 0.80 3.55 22.11
N PRO A 241 1.58 4.64 22.31
CA PRO A 241 3.01 4.51 22.49
C PRO A 241 3.31 3.60 23.68
N VAL A 242 4.26 2.67 23.51
CA VAL A 242 4.75 1.76 24.56
C VAL A 242 6.04 2.32 25.15
#